data_AF-A0AAW8KH67-F1
#
_entry.id   AF-A0AAW8KH67-F1
#
_cell.length_a   1.000
_cell.length_b   1.000
_cell.length_c   1.000
_cell.angle_alpha   90.00
_cell.angle_beta   90.00
_cell.angle_gamma   90.00
#
_symmetry.space_group_name_H-M   'P 1'
#
loop_
_entity.id
_entity.type
_entity.pdbx_description
1 polymer ?
#
loop_
_entity_poly.entity_id
_entity_poly.type
_entity_poly.pdbx_seq_one_letter_code
_entity_poly.pdbx_strand_id
1 'polypeptide(L)'
;EGLPIGEMNWRREESDHAEIGIKICESDRQEKGFGSRLIAMLCRDLFANRGIASITLNTMLENQRAQHVYEKLGFVKTGVREN
;
A
#
# COMPACT_ATOMS: atom_id res chain seq x y z
N GLU A 1 16.35 -18.30 -7.41
CA GLU A 1 15.03 -17.70 -7.12
C GLU A 1 15.10 -17.03 -5.74
N GLY A 2 14.35 -15.95 -5.52
CA GLY A 2 14.34 -15.23 -4.22
C GLY A 2 14.97 -13.83 -4.22
N LEU A 3 15.13 -13.18 -5.38
CA LEU A 3 15.60 -11.80 -5.41
C LEU A 3 14.47 -10.84 -4.93
N PRO A 4 14.79 -9.83 -4.10
CA PRO A 4 13.86 -8.77 -3.77
C PRO A 4 13.39 -8.06 -5.05
N ILE A 5 12.09 -7.80 -5.14
CA ILE A 5 11.48 -7.15 -6.32
C ILE A 5 11.01 -5.72 -6.03
N GLY A 6 11.26 -5.23 -4.83
CA GLY A 6 10.69 -3.99 -4.33
C GLY A 6 10.76 -3.86 -2.81
N GLU A 7 10.01 -2.89 -2.31
CA GLU A 7 9.99 -2.48 -0.91
C GLU A 7 8.56 -2.40 -0.39
N MET A 8 8.40 -2.68 0.90
CA MET A 8 7.16 -2.47 1.63
C MET A 8 7.50 -2.06 3.06
N ASN A 9 6.81 -1.04 3.56
CA ASN A 9 6.96 -0.56 4.93
C ASN A 9 5.62 -0.13 5.50
N TRP A 10 5.57 0.01 6.82
CA TRP A 10 4.50 0.68 7.51
C TRP A 10 5.05 1.36 8.75
N ARG A 11 4.33 2.38 9.24
CA ARG A 11 4.60 3.03 10.52
C ARG A 11 3.30 3.40 11.20
N ARG A 12 3.34 3.49 12.53
CA ARG A 12 2.23 4.00 13.33
C ARG A 12 2.41 5.51 13.49
N GLU A 13 1.39 6.28 13.12
CA GLU A 13 1.37 7.74 13.29
C GLU A 13 0.61 8.14 14.57
N GLU A 14 -0.51 7.47 14.85
CA GLU A 14 -1.33 7.66 16.05
C GLU A 14 -1.62 6.32 16.73
N SER A 15 -2.26 6.34 17.90
CA SER A 15 -2.50 5.12 18.69
C SER A 15 -3.16 3.96 17.92
N ASP A 16 -3.95 4.22 16.89
CA ASP A 16 -4.60 3.20 16.04
C ASP A 16 -4.54 3.50 14.53
N HIS A 17 -3.68 4.43 14.10
CA HIS A 17 -3.51 4.81 12.69
C HIS A 17 -2.17 4.35 12.13
N ALA A 18 -2.17 3.77 10.92
CA ALA A 18 -0.96 3.39 10.20
C ALA A 18 -0.85 4.07 8.83
N GLU A 19 0.36 4.48 8.48
CA GLU A 19 0.73 4.80 7.10
C GLU A 19 1.49 3.61 6.51
N ILE A 20 1.19 3.25 5.26
CA ILE A 20 1.89 2.19 4.53
C ILE A 20 2.55 2.71 3.24
N GLY A 21 3.68 2.12 2.89
CA GLY A 21 4.39 2.36 1.63
C GLY A 21 4.69 1.05 0.92
N ILE A 22 4.55 1.04 -0.41
CA ILE A 22 4.91 -0.09 -1.26
C ILE A 22 5.45 0.38 -2.62
N LYS A 23 6.48 -0.30 -3.11
CA LYS A 23 6.98 -0.15 -4.48
C LYS A 23 7.40 -1.50 -5.03
N ILE A 24 6.96 -1.84 -6.23
CA ILE A 24 7.53 -2.94 -7.01
C ILE A 24 8.48 -2.31 -8.03
N CYS A 25 9.78 -2.51 -7.82
CA CYS A 25 10.85 -1.93 -8.65
C CYS A 25 11.04 -2.68 -9.97
N GLU A 26 10.82 -4.00 -9.96
CA GLU A 26 11.00 -4.83 -11.14
C GLU A 26 9.78 -4.73 -12.07
N SER A 27 9.96 -4.09 -13.22
CA SER A 27 8.88 -3.84 -14.19
C SER A 27 8.25 -5.12 -14.71
N ASP A 28 9.03 -6.18 -14.91
CA ASP A 28 8.55 -7.51 -15.31
C ASP A 28 7.71 -8.20 -14.21
N ARG A 29 7.69 -7.67 -12.98
CA ARG A 29 6.83 -8.12 -11.88
C ARG A 29 5.62 -7.23 -11.64
N GLN A 30 5.51 -6.11 -12.34
CA GLN A 30 4.34 -5.24 -12.26
C GLN A 30 3.13 -5.88 -12.94
N GLU A 31 1.92 -5.45 -12.57
CA GLU A 31 0.64 -5.89 -13.18
C GLU A 31 0.32 -7.40 -13.06
N LYS A 32 1.13 -8.14 -12.28
CA LYS A 32 0.93 -9.57 -11.99
C LYS A 32 0.16 -9.85 -10.70
N GLY A 33 -0.50 -8.83 -10.14
CA GLY A 33 -1.29 -8.93 -8.92
C GLY A 33 -0.49 -8.94 -7.61
N PHE A 34 0.86 -8.85 -7.65
CA PHE A 34 1.67 -8.82 -6.44
C PHE A 34 1.33 -7.65 -5.52
N GLY A 35 1.14 -6.44 -6.06
CA GLY A 35 0.77 -5.26 -5.27
C GLY A 35 -0.51 -5.50 -4.48
N SER A 36 -1.57 -5.96 -5.14
CA SER A 36 -2.85 -6.26 -4.48
C SER A 36 -2.71 -7.31 -3.38
N ARG A 37 -1.97 -8.40 -3.64
CA ARG A 37 -1.77 -9.48 -2.67
C ARG A 37 -0.99 -9.00 -1.45
N LEU A 38 0.12 -8.28 -1.66
CA LEU A 38 0.98 -7.82 -0.58
C LEU A 38 0.28 -6.79 0.30
N ILE A 39 -0.44 -5.82 -0.29
CA ILE A 39 -1.21 -4.82 0.46
C ILE A 39 -2.32 -5.50 1.26
N ALA A 40 -3.09 -6.42 0.66
CA ALA A 40 -4.15 -7.12 1.38
C ALA A 40 -3.63 -7.95 2.56
N MET A 41 -2.44 -8.54 2.44
CA MET A 41 -1.77 -9.25 3.53
C MET A 41 -1.35 -8.30 4.65
N LEU A 42 -0.74 -7.15 4.29
CA LEU A 42 -0.34 -6.14 5.27
C LEU A 42 -1.55 -5.56 6.01
N CYS A 43 -2.60 -5.12 5.29
CA CYS A 43 -3.81 -4.60 5.90
C CYS A 43 -4.42 -5.60 6.90
N ARG A 44 -4.47 -6.89 6.53
CA ARG A 44 -4.99 -7.93 7.42
C ARG A 44 -4.17 -8.05 8.71
N ASP A 45 -2.84 -8.04 8.63
CA ASP A 45 -2.00 -8.08 9.85
C ASP A 45 -2.20 -6.84 10.71
N LEU A 46 -2.23 -5.65 10.09
CA LEU A 46 -2.40 -4.39 10.81
C LEU A 46 -3.73 -4.35 11.57
N PHE A 47 -4.84 -4.71 10.91
CA PHE A 47 -6.16 -4.74 11.54
C PHE A 47 -6.29 -5.85 12.59
N ALA A 48 -5.82 -7.07 12.29
CA ALA A 48 -6.06 -8.22 13.17
C ALA A 48 -5.11 -8.29 14.37
N ASN A 49 -3.84 -7.88 14.20
CA ASN A 49 -2.77 -8.19 15.15
C ASN A 49 -2.08 -6.96 15.72
N ARG A 50 -2.23 -5.78 15.09
CA ARG A 50 -1.50 -4.57 15.51
C ARG A 50 -2.38 -3.54 16.18
N GLY A 51 -3.69 -3.76 16.32
CA GLY A 51 -4.60 -2.76 16.88
C GLY A 51 -4.62 -1.47 16.07
N ILE A 52 -4.53 -1.59 14.73
CA ILE A 52 -4.75 -0.50 13.80
C ILE A 52 -6.23 -0.51 13.42
N ALA A 53 -6.87 0.65 13.42
CA ALA A 53 -8.26 0.85 13.02
C ALA A 53 -8.38 1.51 11.64
N SER A 54 -7.34 2.22 11.19
CA SER A 54 -7.34 2.90 9.89
C SER A 54 -5.94 2.93 9.25
N ILE A 55 -5.91 2.90 7.92
CA ILE A 55 -4.68 2.88 7.12
C ILE A 55 -4.75 3.98 6.06
N THR A 56 -3.68 4.77 5.93
CA THR A 56 -3.48 5.71 4.83
C THR A 56 -2.23 5.35 4.02
N LEU A 57 -2.20 5.81 2.78
CA LEU A 57 -1.03 5.75 1.89
C LEU A 57 -1.18 6.82 0.82
N ASN A 58 -0.04 7.28 0.31
CA ASN A 58 0.02 8.29 -0.74
C ASN A 58 0.69 7.73 -2.00
N THR A 59 0.34 8.31 -3.14
CA THR A 59 1.01 8.03 -4.41
C THR A 59 0.98 9.28 -5.29
N MET A 60 1.85 9.33 -6.28
CA MET A 60 1.83 10.36 -7.32
C MET A 60 0.54 10.27 -8.15
N LEU A 61 0.05 11.43 -8.61
CA LEU A 61 -1.17 11.55 -9.42
C LEU A 61 -1.06 10.79 -10.75
N GLU A 62 0.14 10.68 -11.28
CA GLU A 62 0.46 10.01 -12.54
C GLU A 62 0.49 8.48 -12.38
N ASN A 63 0.60 7.97 -11.15
CA ASN A 63 0.69 6.54 -10.86
C ASN A 63 -0.70 5.89 -10.82
N GLN A 64 -1.39 5.94 -11.97
CA GLN A 64 -2.75 5.42 -12.16
C GLN A 64 -2.84 3.91 -11.86
N ARG A 65 -1.77 3.15 -12.15
CA ARG A 65 -1.68 1.73 -11.82
C ARG A 65 -1.80 1.45 -10.32
N ALA A 66 -1.10 2.24 -9.50
CA ALA A 66 -1.19 2.08 -8.05
C ALA A 66 -2.55 2.55 -7.52
N GLN A 67 -3.06 3.69 -8.00
CA GLN A 67 -4.40 4.19 -7.66
C GLN A 67 -5.47 3.12 -7.92
N HIS A 68 -5.46 2.49 -9.09
CA HIS A 68 -6.38 1.40 -9.42
C HIS A 68 -6.27 0.21 -8.44
N VAL A 69 -5.05 -0.17 -8.04
CA VAL A 69 -4.84 -1.23 -7.04
C VAL A 69 -5.42 -0.85 -5.69
N TYR A 70 -5.24 0.40 -5.25
CA TYR A 70 -5.74 0.88 -3.96
C TYR A 70 -7.27 0.92 -3.95
N GLU A 71 -7.89 1.49 -4.98
CA GLU A 71 -9.35 1.54 -5.12
C GLU A 71 -9.97 0.13 -5.17
N LYS A 72 -9.35 -0.79 -5.92
CA LYS A 72 -9.76 -2.20 -5.95
C LYS A 72 -9.74 -2.88 -4.58
N LEU A 73 -8.85 -2.44 -3.69
CA LEU A 73 -8.72 -2.96 -2.33
C LEU A 73 -9.60 -2.22 -1.31
N GLY A 74 -10.41 -1.26 -1.76
CA GLY A 74 -11.35 -0.52 -0.92
C GLY A 74 -10.79 0.76 -0.30
N PHE A 75 -9.57 1.20 -0.69
CA PHE A 75 -9.11 2.53 -0.34
C PHE A 75 -9.92 3.58 -1.12
N VAL A 76 -10.15 4.73 -0.49
CA VAL A 76 -10.88 5.85 -1.08
C VAL A 76 -9.94 7.05 -1.13
N LYS A 77 -9.92 7.76 -2.27
CA LYS A 77 -9.16 9.00 -2.42
C LYS A 77 -9.77 10.08 -1.51
N THR A 78 -8.98 10.58 -0.57
CA THR A 78 -9.40 11.62 0.39
C THR A 78 -8.93 13.03 0.03
N GLY A 79 -7.92 13.16 -0.84
CA GLY A 79 -7.40 14.45 -1.25
C GLY A 79 -6.18 14.37 -2.16
N VAL A 80 -5.60 15.53 -2.43
CA VAL A 80 -4.30 15.68 -3.09
C VAL A 80 -3.49 16.63 -2.22
N ARG A 81 -2.22 16.28 -1.94
CA ARG A 81 -1.30 17.13 -1.20
C ARG A 81 -0.29 17.72 -2.18
N GLU A 82 -0.25 19.03 -2.25
CA GLU A 82 0.80 19.75 -2.98
C GLU A 82 2.07 19.82 -2.12
N ASN A 83 3.22 19.77 -2.77
CA ASN A 83 4.53 19.94 -2.11
C ASN A 83 4.84 21.40 -1.82
#